data_AF-A0A497HJ79-F1
#
_entry.id   AF-A0A497HJ79-F1
#
_cell.length_a   1.000
_cell.length_b   1.000
_cell.length_c   1.000
_cell.angle_alpha   90.00
_cell.angle_beta   90.00
_cell.angle_gamma   90.00
#
_symmetry.space_group_name_H-M   'P 1'
#
loop_
_entity.id
_entity.type
_entity.pdbx_description
1 polymer ?
#
loop_
_entity_poly.entity_id
_entity_poly.type
_entity_poly.pdbx_seq_one_letter_code
_entity_poly.pdbx_strand_id
1 'polypeptide(L)'
;MEKRDVVVVGGGLAGLTTAKFLAEHGIDVLLLEEDNEFFRKPCGEGILPISNENLFFELYDSKAGIEGEIEEVVMFVGKDRISLPVTFLMIDKKTVEKELGRQVERFGGEI
;
A
#
# COMPACT_ATOMS: atom_id res chain seq x y z
N MET A 1 -30.99 -6.98 0.32
CA MET A 1 -29.65 -7.31 -0.17
C MET A 1 -29.17 -6.06 -0.88
N GLU A 2 -28.18 -5.38 -0.31
CA GLU A 2 -27.58 -4.23 -0.97
C GLU A 2 -26.82 -4.71 -2.20
N LYS A 3 -26.96 -3.99 -3.31
CA LYS A 3 -26.20 -4.26 -4.54
C LYS A 3 -25.06 -3.26 -4.58
N ARG A 4 -23.87 -3.77 -4.91
CA ARG A 4 -22.65 -3.02 -5.21
C ARG A 4 -22.18 -3.43 -6.59
N ASP A 5 -21.50 -2.55 -7.31
CA ASP A 5 -20.86 -2.90 -8.57
C ASP A 5 -19.66 -3.82 -8.32
N VAL A 6 -18.87 -3.53 -7.28
CA VAL A 6 -17.70 -4.31 -6.89
C VAL A 6 -17.65 -4.50 -5.36
N VAL A 7 -17.29 -5.70 -4.93
CA VAL A 7 -16.91 -5.98 -3.54
C VAL A 7 -15.44 -6.42 -3.52
N VAL A 8 -14.62 -5.73 -2.73
CA VAL A 8 -13.21 -6.06 -2.47
C VAL A 8 -13.13 -6.77 -1.12
N VAL A 9 -12.55 -7.97 -1.07
CA VAL A 9 -12.41 -8.73 0.19
C VAL A 9 -10.94 -8.73 0.61
N GLY A 10 -10.66 -8.14 1.77
CA GLY A 10 -9.34 -7.97 2.35
C GLY A 10 -8.88 -6.50 2.32
N GLY A 11 -8.54 -5.97 3.49
CA GLY A 11 -8.16 -4.60 3.79
C GLY A 11 -6.65 -4.34 3.87
N GLY A 12 -5.79 -5.24 3.39
CA GLY A 12 -4.36 -4.94 3.27
C GLY A 12 -4.07 -3.95 2.14
N LEU A 13 -2.80 -3.54 2.00
CA LEU A 13 -2.32 -2.64 0.93
C LEU A 13 -2.97 -2.91 -0.44
N ALA A 14 -2.98 -4.16 -0.91
CA ALA A 14 -3.54 -4.50 -2.22
C ALA A 14 -5.05 -4.18 -2.32
N GLY A 15 -5.84 -4.55 -1.33
CA GLY A 15 -7.29 -4.35 -1.34
C GLY A 15 -7.66 -2.88 -1.20
N LEU A 16 -6.99 -2.16 -0.30
CA LEU A 16 -7.19 -0.73 -0.12
C LEU A 16 -6.76 0.08 -1.35
N THR A 17 -5.62 -0.23 -1.96
CA THR A 17 -5.21 0.40 -3.23
C THR A 17 -6.23 0.11 -4.33
N THR A 18 -6.76 -1.11 -4.41
CA THR A 18 -7.80 -1.48 -5.39
C THR A 18 -9.10 -0.70 -5.15
N ALA A 19 -9.60 -0.67 -3.92
CA ALA A 19 -10.81 0.06 -3.55
C ALA A 19 -10.65 1.57 -3.80
N LYS A 20 -9.50 2.14 -3.46
CA LYS A 20 -9.18 3.56 -3.69
C LYS A 20 -9.23 3.87 -5.18
N PHE A 21 -8.57 3.04 -6.00
CA PHE A 21 -8.56 3.20 -7.44
C PHE A 21 -9.97 3.13 -8.04
N LEU A 22 -10.79 2.17 -7.63
CA LEU A 22 -12.17 2.03 -8.12
C LEU A 22 -13.07 3.21 -7.70
N ALA A 23 -13.00 3.60 -6.43
CA ALA A 23 -13.77 4.73 -5.90
C ALA A 23 -13.39 6.04 -6.61
N GLU A 24 -12.09 6.27 -6.83
CA GLU A 24 -11.58 7.45 -7.57
C GLU A 24 -12.13 7.55 -9.00
N HIS A 25 -12.52 6.42 -9.61
CA HIS A 25 -13.15 6.36 -10.93
C HIS A 25 -14.69 6.30 -10.87
N GLY A 26 -15.28 6.55 -9.70
CA GLY A 26 -16.74 6.63 -9.51
C GLY A 26 -17.47 5.29 -9.52
N ILE A 27 -16.76 4.18 -9.29
CA ILE A 27 -17.36 2.84 -9.18
C ILE A 27 -17.89 2.62 -7.76
N ASP A 28 -19.12 2.10 -7.63
CA ASP A 28 -19.71 1.74 -6.33
C ASP A 28 -19.00 0.49 -5.77
N VAL A 29 -18.06 0.73 -4.86
CA VAL A 29 -17.20 -0.28 -4.26
C VAL A 29 -17.42 -0.38 -2.76
N LEU A 30 -17.56 -1.61 -2.28
CA LEU A 30 -17.53 -1.98 -0.86
C LEU A 30 -16.29 -2.83 -0.61
N LEU A 31 -15.39 -2.38 0.26
CA LEU A 31 -14.33 -3.20 0.82
C LEU A 31 -14.86 -3.91 2.07
N LEU A 32 -14.42 -5.13 2.32
CA LEU A 32 -14.70 -5.88 3.54
C LEU A 32 -13.37 -6.36 4.13
N GLU A 33 -13.17 -6.12 5.42
CA GLU A 33 -12.04 -6.64 6.19
C GLU A 33 -12.57 -7.45 7.37
N GLU A 34 -11.92 -8.58 7.67
CA GLU A 34 -12.30 -9.46 8.78
C GLU A 34 -11.96 -8.81 10.13
N ASP A 35 -10.82 -8.12 10.20
CA ASP A 35 -10.32 -7.52 11.42
C ASP A 35 -10.75 -6.05 11.60
N ASN A 36 -11.17 -5.68 12.81
CA ASN A 36 -11.41 -4.28 13.17
C ASN A 36 -10.12 -3.44 13.23
N GLU A 37 -8.96 -4.12 13.25
CA GLU A 37 -7.66 -3.50 13.11
C GLU A 37 -6.99 -4.05 11.86
N PHE A 38 -6.76 -3.16 10.90
CA PHE A 38 -5.79 -3.39 9.84
C PHE A 38 -4.41 -3.76 10.43
N PHE A 39 -3.43 -4.11 9.61
CA PHE A 39 -2.02 -4.23 10.02
C PHE A 39 -1.53 -5.54 10.67
N ARG A 40 -2.32 -6.61 10.79
CA ARG A 40 -1.87 -7.83 11.49
C ARG A 40 -0.70 -8.59 10.85
N LYS A 41 -0.52 -8.49 9.53
CA LYS A 41 0.52 -9.22 8.81
C LYS A 41 1.92 -8.66 9.12
N PRO A 42 2.86 -9.46 9.67
CA PRO A 42 4.26 -9.05 9.80
C PRO A 42 4.85 -8.66 8.44
N CYS A 43 5.54 -7.54 8.39
CA CYS A 43 6.11 -6.98 7.16
C CYS A 43 7.51 -6.43 7.44
N GLY A 44 8.40 -6.51 6.45
CA GLY A 44 9.70 -5.82 6.50
C GLY A 44 9.63 -4.36 6.04
N GLU A 45 8.47 -3.92 5.54
CA GLU A 45 8.11 -2.53 5.24
C GLU A 45 9.00 -1.79 4.22
N GLY A 46 9.93 -2.49 3.58
CA GLY A 46 10.65 -2.02 2.42
C GLY A 46 9.81 -2.18 1.16
N ILE A 47 9.44 -1.06 0.53
CA ILE A 47 8.82 -1.03 -0.79
C ILE A 47 9.89 -0.65 -1.80
N LEU A 48 10.05 -1.49 -2.80
CA LEU A 48 10.74 -1.13 -4.02
C LEU A 48 9.84 -0.19 -4.83
N PRO A 49 10.20 1.08 -5.05
CA PRO A 49 9.43 1.98 -5.89
C PRO A 49 9.58 1.64 -7.38
N ILE A 50 9.81 0.35 -7.73
CA ILE A 50 10.18 -0.12 -9.08
C ILE A 50 9.08 0.22 -10.08
N SER A 51 9.25 1.38 -10.70
CA SER A 51 9.27 1.62 -12.12
C SER A 51 9.76 3.06 -12.28
N ASN A 52 10.40 3.39 -13.40
CA ASN A 52 11.10 4.65 -13.66
C ASN A 52 10.24 5.95 -13.56
N GLU A 53 9.04 5.91 -12.97
CA GLU A 53 8.02 6.97 -13.02
C GLU A 53 7.28 7.24 -11.70
N ASN A 54 7.80 6.87 -10.52
CA ASN A 54 7.10 7.13 -9.24
C ASN A 54 5.70 6.49 -9.13
N LEU A 55 5.42 5.39 -9.84
CA LEU A 55 4.12 4.70 -9.88
C LEU A 55 3.50 4.47 -8.49
N PHE A 56 4.33 4.19 -7.48
CA PHE A 56 3.86 4.08 -6.10
C PHE A 56 3.17 5.37 -5.62
N PHE A 57 3.78 6.53 -5.84
CA PHE A 57 3.22 7.83 -5.45
C PHE A 57 2.06 8.26 -6.34
N GLU A 58 2.02 7.84 -7.61
CA GLU A 58 0.86 8.07 -8.47
C GLU A 58 -0.38 7.32 -7.96
N LEU A 59 -0.21 6.07 -7.53
CA LEU A 59 -1.30 5.28 -6.96
C LEU A 59 -1.64 5.72 -5.53
N TYR A 60 -0.63 6.02 -4.72
CA TYR A 60 -0.79 6.33 -3.31
C TYR A 60 -1.24 7.77 -3.03
N ASP A 61 -0.91 8.74 -3.90
CA ASP A 61 -1.31 10.16 -3.79
C ASP A 61 -1.05 10.78 -2.39
N SER A 62 -0.01 10.30 -1.69
CA SER A 62 0.32 10.75 -0.34
C SER A 62 1.78 10.49 0.01
N LYS A 63 2.22 11.11 1.11
CA LYS A 63 3.52 10.84 1.77
C LYS A 63 3.34 10.37 3.22
N ALA A 64 2.10 10.19 3.68
CA ALA A 64 1.85 9.72 5.03
C ALA A 64 2.50 8.34 5.22
N GLY A 65 3.16 8.12 6.36
CA GLY A 65 3.80 6.84 6.65
C GLY A 65 5.06 6.55 5.84
N ILE A 66 5.62 7.48 5.06
CA ILE A 66 6.95 7.31 4.49
C ILE A 66 7.98 7.73 5.55
N GLU A 67 8.82 6.79 5.99
CA GLU A 67 9.78 7.01 7.08
C GLU A 67 11.18 7.35 6.58
N GLY A 68 11.56 6.87 5.39
CA GLY A 68 12.87 7.17 4.81
C GLY A 68 13.18 6.37 3.55
N GLU A 69 14.38 6.58 3.03
CA GLU A 69 14.89 5.90 1.84
C GLU A 69 16.17 5.14 2.17
N ILE A 70 16.31 3.93 1.63
CA ILE A 70 17.53 3.13 1.66
C ILE A 70 18.08 3.11 0.24
N GLU A 71 19.34 3.51 0.05
CA GLU A 71 19.96 3.62 -1.28
C GLU A 71 20.77 2.38 -1.69
N GLU A 72 21.09 1.51 -0.73
CA GLU A 72 21.91 0.32 -0.97
C GLU A 72 21.32 -0.89 -0.23
N VAL A 73 21.20 -2.00 -0.96
CA VAL A 73 20.96 -3.32 -0.36
C VAL A 73 22.28 -4.08 -0.33
N VAL A 74 22.66 -4.54 0.86
CA VAL A 74 23.85 -5.36 1.07
C VAL A 74 23.42 -6.81 1.32
N MET A 75 23.88 -7.72 0.48
CA MET A 75 23.66 -9.16 0.57
C MET A 75 24.95 -9.85 1.02
N PHE A 76 24.81 -10.81 1.95
CA PHE A 76 25.93 -11.65 2.40
C PHE A 76 25.74 -13.07 1.87
N VAL A 77 26.73 -13.57 1.14
CA VAL A 77 26.75 -14.94 0.58
C VAL A 77 27.95 -15.68 1.18
N GLY A 78 27.72 -16.44 2.25
CA GLY A 78 28.81 -17.02 3.03
C GLY A 78 29.66 -15.93 3.69
N LYS A 79 30.91 -15.75 3.24
CA LYS A 79 31.81 -14.67 3.68
C LYS A 79 31.81 -13.47 2.72
N ASP A 80 31.21 -13.62 1.56
CA ASP A 80 31.22 -12.60 0.52
C ASP A 80 30.15 -11.54 0.80
N ARG A 81 30.50 -10.28 0.54
CA ARG A 81 29.60 -9.13 0.64
C ARG A 81 29.32 -8.62 -0.78
N ILE A 82 28.05 -8.58 -1.17
CA ILE A 82 27.57 -8.04 -2.43
C ILE A 82 26.75 -6.79 -2.13
N SER A 83 27.13 -5.67 -2.72
CA SER A 83 26.41 -4.39 -2.62
C SER A 83 25.63 -4.14 -3.91
N LEU A 84 24.34 -3.85 -3.79
CA LEU A 84 23.47 -3.47 -4.91
C LEU A 84 22.92 -2.05 -4.65
N PRO A 85 23.28 -1.04 -5.46
CA PRO A 85 22.66 0.27 -5.38
C PRO A 85 21.22 0.16 -5.90
N VAL A 86 20.25 0.24 -4.99
CA VAL A 86 18.82 0.18 -5.29
C VAL A 86 18.07 0.95 -4.22
N THR A 87 17.16 1.83 -4.64
CA THR A 87 16.35 2.61 -3.72
C THR A 87 15.18 1.77 -3.21
N PHE A 88 15.04 1.70 -1.89
CA PHE A 88 13.83 1.24 -1.20
C PHE A 88 13.23 2.39 -0.40
N LEU A 89 11.91 2.48 -0.39
CA LEU A 89 11.18 3.31 0.55
C LEU A 89 10.85 2.47 1.78
N MET A 90 11.18 3.01 2.96
CA MET A 90 10.72 2.46 4.23
C MET A 90 9.41 3.12 4.61
N ILE A 91 8.43 2.31 5.00
CA ILE A 91 7.11 2.80 5.38
C ILE A 91 6.70 2.37 6.79
N ASP A 92 5.94 3.20 7.49
CA ASP A 92 5.06 2.74 8.54
C ASP A 92 3.80 2.21 7.88
N LYS A 93 3.71 0.88 7.72
CA LYS A 93 2.56 0.23 7.07
C LYS A 93 1.26 0.67 7.73
N LYS A 94 1.28 0.91 9.06
CA LYS A 94 0.12 1.38 9.81
C LYS A 94 -0.47 2.67 9.28
N THR A 95 0.38 3.66 9.08
CA THR A 95 -0.05 4.96 8.56
C THR A 95 -0.43 4.86 7.09
N VAL A 96 0.27 4.04 6.30
CA VAL A 96 -0.05 3.87 4.87
C VAL A 96 -1.42 3.25 4.64
N GLU A 97 -1.77 2.12 5.29
CA GLU A 97 -3.10 1.52 5.05
C GLU A 97 -4.22 2.39 5.63
N LYS A 98 -3.99 3.13 6.74
CA LYS A 98 -4.96 4.13 7.24
C LYS A 98 -5.21 5.25 6.24
N GLU A 99 -4.15 5.76 5.64
CA GLU A 99 -4.25 6.82 4.66
C GLU A 99 -4.97 6.34 3.40
N LEU A 100 -4.68 5.12 2.92
CA LEU A 100 -5.43 4.53 1.82
C LEU A 100 -6.92 4.35 2.18
N GLY A 101 -7.24 3.89 3.39
CA GLY A 101 -8.63 3.79 3.87
C GLY A 101 -9.36 5.14 3.85
N ARG A 102 -8.72 6.18 4.36
CA ARG A 102 -9.24 7.56 4.29
C ARG A 102 -9.46 8.01 2.84
N GLN A 103 -8.61 7.61 1.91
CA GLN A 103 -8.76 7.95 0.49
C GLN A 103 -9.92 7.19 -0.18
N VAL A 104 -10.16 5.91 0.17
CA VAL A 104 -11.34 5.16 -0.29
C VAL A 104 -12.62 5.92 0.09
N GLU A 105 -12.76 6.26 1.38
CA GLU A 105 -13.93 7.00 1.88
C GLU A 105 -14.05 8.39 1.25
N ARG A 106 -12.91 9.09 1.05
CA ARG A 106 -12.86 10.41 0.38
C ARG A 106 -13.48 10.36 -1.01
N PHE A 107 -13.28 9.26 -1.75
CA PHE A 107 -13.81 9.07 -3.09
C PHE A 107 -15.18 8.38 -3.13
N GLY A 108 -15.82 8.17 -1.98
CA GLY A 108 -17.16 7.61 -1.87
C GLY A 108 -17.24 6.08 -1.86
N GLY A 109 -16.11 5.39 -1.76
CA GLY A 109 -16.08 3.96 -1.47
C GLY A 109 -16.41 3.68 0.00
N GLU A 110 -16.90 2.48 0.28
CA GLU A 110 -17.22 2.00 1.63
C GLU A 110 -16.23 0.92 2.06
N ILE A 111 -15.95 0.83 3.37
CA ILE A 111 -15.03 -0.13 4.01
C ILE A 111 -15.75 -0.79 5.18
#